data_AF-A0A2A3AU54-F1
#
_entry.id   AF-A0A2A3AU54-F1
#
_cell.length_a   1.000
_cell.length_b   1.000
_cell.length_c   1.000
_cell.angle_alpha   90.00
_cell.angle_beta   90.00
_cell.angle_gamma   90.00
#
_symmetry.space_group_name_H-M   'P 1'
#
loop_
_entity.id
_entity.type
_entity.pdbx_description
1 polymer ?
#
loop_
_entity_poly.entity_id
_entity_poly.type
_entity_poly.pdbx_seq_one_letter_code
_entity_poly.pdbx_strand_id
1 'polypeptide(L)' 'MKEMSKKQMADAASRHRNGDGNPLGANSEIARKLKQYYDELVSDHVPDRFAQLLSQLEQTEPAQKKD' A
#
# COMPACT_ATOMS: atom_id res chain seq x y z
N MET A 1 40.17 -8.49 25.49
CA MET A 1 39.78 -8.41 24.07
C MET A 1 38.38 -9.00 23.84
N LYS A 2 37.29 -8.27 24.15
CA LYS A 2 35.91 -8.79 23.93
C LYS A 2 34.86 -7.73 23.55
N GLU A 3 35.27 -6.46 23.43
CA GLU A 3 34.40 -5.32 23.10
C GLU A 3 34.28 -5.07 21.58
N MET A 4 35.24 -5.54 20.76
CA MET A 4 35.26 -5.25 19.31
C MET A 4 34.17 -5.98 18.52
N SER A 5 33.57 -7.05 19.06
CA SER A 5 32.53 -7.82 18.36
C SER A 5 31.13 -7.23 18.51
N LYS A 6 30.88 -6.41 19.54
CA LYS A 6 29.53 -5.90 19.85
C LYS A 6 29.16 -4.67 19.00
N LYS A 7 30.15 -3.84 18.65
CA LYS A 7 29.98 -2.72 17.72
C LYS A 7 29.70 -3.18 16.28
N GLN A 8 30.32 -4.26 15.81
CA GLN A 8 30.08 -4.78 14.46
C GLN A 8 28.67 -5.37 14.27
N MET A 9 28.09 -5.96 15.31
CA MET A 9 26.69 -6.46 15.25
C MET A 9 25.64 -5.34 15.31
N ALA A 10 25.93 -4.25 16.03
CA ALA A 10 25.05 -3.07 16.06
C ALA A 10 25.04 -2.32 14.72
N ASP A 11 26.17 -2.28 14.00
CA ASP A 11 26.27 -1.65 12.67
C ASP A 11 25.53 -2.47 11.59
N ALA A 12 25.55 -3.81 11.69
CA ALA A 12 24.77 -4.69 10.81
C ALA A 12 23.24 -4.56 11.03
N ALA A 13 22.81 -4.37 12.27
CA ALA A 13 21.40 -4.12 12.60
C ALA A 13 20.95 -2.69 12.26
N SER A 14 21.87 -1.73 12.23
CA SER A 14 21.61 -0.33 11.86
C SER A 14 21.55 -0.11 10.34
N ARG A 15 22.37 -0.85 9.56
CA ARG A 15 22.32 -0.82 8.09
C ARG A 15 21.03 -1.38 7.49
N HIS A 16 20.28 -2.19 8.23
CA HIS A 16 18.96 -2.67 7.81
C HIS A 16 17.84 -1.64 7.99
N ARG A 17 18.08 -0.50 8.66
CA ARG A 17 17.05 0.53 8.87
C ARG A 17 17.07 1.64 7.81
N ASN A 18 18.04 1.62 6.91
CA ASN A 18 18.30 2.70 5.94
C ASN A 18 18.38 2.18 4.49
N GLY A 19 17.46 1.29 4.08
CA GLY A 19 17.45 0.71 2.74
C GLY A 19 16.05 0.77 2.14
N ASP A 20 15.83 1.79 1.32
CA ASP A 20 14.61 2.14 0.58
C ASP A 20 13.39 2.54 1.41
N GLY A 21 12.79 3.67 1.07
CA GLY A 21 11.53 4.18 1.62
C GLY A 21 10.31 3.30 1.28
N ASN A 22 10.52 2.00 1.11
CA ASN A 22 9.48 1.03 0.88
C ASN A 22 8.96 0.53 2.24
N PRO A 23 7.70 0.85 2.60
CA PRO A 23 7.14 0.51 3.91
C PRO A 23 7.10 -1.00 4.21
N LEU A 24 7.36 -1.85 3.21
CA LEU A 24 7.29 -3.30 3.31
C LEU A 24 8.65 -4.00 3.44
N GLY A 25 9.77 -3.27 3.35
CA GLY A 25 11.13 -3.82 3.56
C GLY A 25 11.39 -5.09 2.75
N ALA A 26 11.76 -6.19 3.42
CA ALA A 26 12.01 -7.50 2.78
C ALA A 26 10.79 -8.11 2.04
N ASN A 27 9.58 -7.61 2.30
CA ASN A 27 8.34 -8.01 1.61
C ASN A 27 8.02 -7.14 0.38
N SER A 28 8.96 -6.29 -0.05
CA SER A 28 8.84 -5.44 -1.25
C SER A 28 8.46 -6.22 -2.51
N GLU A 29 9.04 -7.40 -2.68
CA GLU A 29 8.78 -8.30 -3.81
C GLU A 29 7.34 -8.84 -3.82
N ILE A 30 6.76 -9.05 -2.63
CA ILE A 30 5.35 -9.46 -2.50
C ILE A 30 4.43 -8.34 -2.97
N ALA A 31 4.71 -7.10 -2.55
CA ALA A 31 3.95 -5.92 -2.97
C ALA A 31 4.00 -5.70 -4.48
N ARG A 32 5.20 -5.86 -5.07
CA ARG A 32 5.41 -5.72 -6.51
C ARG A 32 4.61 -6.75 -7.29
N LYS A 33 4.61 -8.01 -6.86
CA LYS A 33 3.84 -9.10 -7.50
C LYS A 33 2.33 -8.88 -7.37
N LEU A 34 1.85 -8.45 -6.20
CA LEU A 34 0.44 -8.10 -6.01
C LEU A 34 0.02 -6.97 -6.94
N LYS A 35 0.82 -5.91 -7.03
CA LYS A 35 0.55 -4.79 -7.95
C LYS A 35 0.47 -5.27 -9.40
N GLN A 36 1.47 -6.03 -9.88
CA GLN A 36 1.45 -6.58 -11.24
C GLN A 36 0.18 -7.40 -11.49
N TYR A 37 -0.20 -8.27 -10.55
CA TYR A 37 -1.41 -9.10 -10.67
C TYR A 37 -2.69 -8.25 -10.77
N TYR A 38 -2.83 -7.22 -9.93
CA TYR A 38 -3.99 -6.33 -9.99
C TYR A 38 -3.96 -5.44 -11.23
N ASP A 39 -2.80 -4.90 -11.63
CA ASP A 39 -2.67 -4.08 -12.84
C ASP A 39 -3.06 -4.87 -14.11
N GLU A 40 -2.76 -6.17 -14.16
CA GLU A 40 -3.16 -7.05 -15.27
C GLU A 40 -4.66 -7.41 -15.25
N LEU A 41 -5.29 -7.43 -14.07
CA LEU A 41 -6.68 -7.85 -13.87
C LEU A 41 -7.68 -6.69 -13.89
N VAL A 42 -7.22 -5.48 -13.57
CA VAL A 42 -8.04 -4.27 -13.57
C VAL A 42 -8.38 -3.93 -15.02
N SER A 43 -9.64 -4.14 -15.38
CA SER A 43 -10.22 -3.63 -16.61
C SER A 43 -10.31 -2.10 -16.53
N ASP A 44 -9.79 -1.39 -17.53
CA ASP A 44 -9.89 0.07 -17.65
C ASP A 44 -11.35 0.55 -17.64
N HIS A 45 -12.27 -0.27 -18.17
CA HIS A 45 -13.70 0.02 -18.13
C HIS A 45 -14.25 -0.27 -16.74
N VAL A 46 -14.62 0.78 -16.01
CA VAL A 46 -15.42 0.70 -14.79
C VAL A 46 -16.83 0.20 -15.16
N PRO A 47 -17.31 -0.95 -14.65
CA PRO A 47 -18.63 -1.49 -15.04
C PRO A 47 -19.80 -0.54 -14.78
N ASP A 48 -20.81 -0.56 -15.66
CA ASP A 48 -22.03 0.28 -15.58
C ASP A 48 -22.78 0.16 -14.26
N ARG A 49 -22.65 -0.99 -13.58
CA ARG A 49 -23.21 -1.22 -12.24
C ARG A 49 -22.74 -0.18 -11.23
N PHE A 50 -21.47 0.23 -11.29
CA PHE A 50 -20.95 1.25 -10.38
C PHE A 50 -21.58 2.62 -10.63
N ALA A 51 -21.77 3.00 -11.90
CA ALA A 51 -22.47 4.23 -12.25
C ALA A 51 -23.93 4.22 -11.76
N GLN A 52 -24.62 3.08 -11.88
CA GLN A 52 -25.97 2.92 -11.36
C GLN A 52 -26.03 3.07 -9.83
N LEU A 53 -25.09 2.44 -9.12
CA LEU A 53 -25.01 2.53 -7.65
C LEU A 53 -24.66 3.95 -7.18
N LEU A 54 -23.76 4.65 -7.88
CA LEU A 54 -23.44 6.06 -7.61
C LEU A 54 -24.67 6.95 -7.83
N SER A 55 -25.43 6.74 -8.92
CA SER A 55 -26.67 7.49 -9.16
C SER A 55 -27.74 7.20 -8.11
N GLN A 56 -27.87 5.95 -7.67
CA GLN A 56 -28.76 5.61 -6.55
C GLN A 56 -28.31 6.29 -5.27
N LEU A 57 -27.00 6.31 -4.97
CA LEU A 57 -26.46 6.97 -3.79
C LEU A 57 -26.77 8.48 -3.84
N GLU A 58 -26.51 9.16 -4.95
CA GLU A 58 -26.84 10.59 -5.13
C GLU A 58 -28.33 10.88 -4.95
N GLN A 59 -29.22 10.00 -5.42
CA GLN A 59 -30.66 10.15 -5.26
C GLN A 59 -31.15 9.90 -3.83
N THR A 60 -30.44 9.03 -3.10
CA THR A 60 -30.84 8.60 -1.74
C THR A 60 -30.17 9.43 -0.66
N GLU A 61 -29.05 10.08 -0.97
CA GLU A 61 -28.38 11.01 -0.07
C GLU A 61 -29.34 12.19 0.14
N PRO A 62 -29.94 12.35 1.34
CA PRO A 62 -30.77 13.50 1.60
C PRO A 62 -29.83 14.69 1.49
N ALA A 63 -30.02 15.54 0.47
CA ALA A 63 -29.26 16.76 0.26
C ALA A 63 -28.95 17.33 1.64
N GLN A 64 -27.69 17.18 2.09
CA GLN A 64 -27.34 17.40 3.48
C GLN A 64 -27.97 18.73 3.83
N LYS A 65 -29.00 18.70 4.68
CA LYS A 65 -29.64 19.91 5.15
C LYS A 65 -28.51 20.64 5.83
N LYS A 66 -28.06 21.68 5.14
CA LYS A 66 -27.03 22.58 5.56
C LYS A 66 -27.67 23.38 6.70
N ASP A 67 -27.71 22.77 7.88
CA ASP A 67 -27.92 23.44 9.17
C ASP A 67 -26.57 24.03 9.65
#